data_AF-A0A7X0NQZ9-F1
#
_entry.id   AF-A0A7X0NQZ9-F1
#
_cell.length_a   1.000
_cell.length_b   1.000
_cell.length_c   1.000
_cell.angle_alpha   90.00
_cell.angle_beta   90.00
_cell.angle_gamma   90.00
#
_symmetry.space_group_name_H-M   'P 1'
#
loop_
_entity.id
_entity.type
_entity.pdbx_description
1 polymer ?
#
loop_
_entity_poly.entity_id
_entity_poly.type
_entity_poly.pdbx_seq_one_letter_code
_entity_poly.pdbx_strand_id
1 'polypeptide(L)'
;MIGSDDGALFLTPLSVGLGKELDAQLATAGLVLSDPGSGRVPASREFLSNEDFWESVFAEKLRSRYRVRLQDFFLLEWFPRSPGLYHTPDAERSRRTARAHFFTLPGDELQRYRSSEPESPEVYTLDGKNRMLRGGYGCIRLRDRLTEDGRLWFMSASSSLVAHEGVPVGLTESAYDQVIEDIAVYGAVRAHLAGRVMFLPDAFTPLYSDYRRVPPLYVRVDRVEPLPMRWDTTSRKPLASAAVIFRSQTGSESLFEYGRYAAAYIDFVPGERGTLTKRIPWLVRYVEALHEGRIITDFDEYMPRFADAVFSLEKISQGRLRPEEVANVFEGRGRRVNIENLFVQQNQLNVIRARMEQQVVMGDNFSDIGAGATIVNRSLLVNALNRIATRDGEDVAQALRVITEHVAESGDEAARENLDGLMEELDRPEPRKARLKTFWNGLVDAAPGVAQLGEAASKIMGLFA
;
A
#
# COMPACT_ATOMS: atom_id res chain seq x y z
N MET A 1 -54.91 -18.24 0.54
CA MET A 1 -53.96 -18.29 1.68
C MET A 1 -52.62 -18.75 1.13
N ILE A 2 -51.54 -18.10 1.55
CA ILE A 2 -50.22 -17.98 0.91
C ILE A 2 -50.23 -16.88 -0.15
N GLY A 3 -49.80 -15.70 0.32
CA GLY A 3 -49.70 -14.46 -0.43
C GLY A 3 -48.43 -14.41 -1.26
N SER A 4 -48.62 -13.75 -2.39
CA SER A 4 -47.72 -13.40 -3.47
C SER A 4 -46.66 -12.38 -3.09
N ASP A 5 -45.54 -12.48 -3.82
CA ASP A 5 -44.71 -11.38 -4.31
C ASP A 5 -44.12 -10.38 -3.30
N ASP A 6 -42.90 -10.71 -2.85
CA ASP A 6 -41.83 -9.72 -2.61
C ASP A 6 -40.52 -10.26 -3.24
N GLY A 7 -40.57 -10.43 -4.56
CA GLY A 7 -39.42 -10.75 -5.42
C GLY A 7 -38.77 -9.48 -5.97
N ALA A 8 -38.26 -8.61 -5.10
CA ALA A 8 -37.45 -7.46 -5.49
C ALA A 8 -36.08 -7.51 -4.79
N LEU A 9 -35.31 -8.56 -5.11
CA LEU A 9 -33.94 -8.73 -4.65
C LEU A 9 -32.99 -7.89 -5.51
N PHE A 10 -32.47 -6.85 -4.87
CA PHE A 10 -31.30 -6.04 -5.20
C PHE A 10 -30.27 -6.73 -6.13
N LEU A 11 -30.43 -6.55 -7.43
CA LEU A 11 -29.36 -6.67 -8.41
C LEU A 11 -28.89 -5.27 -8.74
N THR A 12 -27.86 -4.80 -8.03
CA THR A 12 -27.14 -3.61 -8.50
C THR A 12 -26.07 -4.10 -9.50
N PRO A 13 -26.14 -3.69 -10.78
CA PRO A 13 -25.39 -4.30 -11.87
C PRO A 13 -23.90 -3.90 -11.92
N LEU A 14 -23.06 -4.77 -12.49
CA LEU A 14 -21.61 -4.59 -12.71
C LEU A 14 -21.22 -3.47 -13.68
N SER A 15 -22.14 -2.59 -14.07
CA SER A 15 -21.78 -1.39 -14.82
C SER A 15 -20.85 -0.46 -14.03
N VAL A 16 -20.77 -0.67 -12.72
CA VAL A 16 -19.85 0.03 -11.81
C VAL A 16 -18.51 -0.71 -11.65
N GLY A 17 -18.41 -1.98 -12.07
CA GLY A 17 -17.33 -2.90 -11.70
C GLY A 17 -15.96 -2.62 -12.32
N LEU A 18 -15.82 -2.32 -13.63
CA LEU A 18 -14.48 -2.11 -14.20
C LEU A 18 -13.85 -0.78 -13.75
N GLY A 19 -14.65 0.29 -13.67
CA GLY A 19 -14.21 1.56 -13.09
C GLY A 19 -13.81 1.37 -11.63
N LYS A 20 -14.55 0.55 -10.88
CA LYS A 20 -14.29 0.26 -9.47
C LYS A 20 -13.22 -0.78 -9.17
N GLU A 21 -12.97 -1.75 -10.05
CA GLU A 21 -11.87 -2.72 -9.96
C GLU A 21 -10.56 -2.01 -10.30
N LEU A 22 -10.60 -1.05 -11.23
CA LEU A 22 -9.53 -0.07 -11.40
C LEU A 22 -9.45 0.92 -10.24
N ASP A 23 -10.56 1.42 -9.70
CA ASP A 23 -10.54 2.27 -8.50
C ASP A 23 -9.96 1.47 -7.33
N ALA A 24 -10.29 0.18 -7.15
CA ALA A 24 -9.72 -0.76 -6.17
C ALA A 24 -8.21 -0.89 -6.27
N GLN A 25 -7.70 -0.76 -7.48
CA GLN A 25 -6.28 -0.70 -7.75
C GLN A 25 -5.72 0.72 -7.46
N LEU A 26 -6.35 1.77 -7.98
CA LEU A 26 -5.92 3.18 -7.96
C LEU A 26 -6.14 3.92 -6.65
N ALA A 27 -6.96 3.34 -5.79
CA ALA A 27 -7.31 3.84 -4.47
C ALA A 27 -6.13 4.03 -3.55
N THR A 28 -4.97 3.43 -3.86
CA THR A 28 -3.71 3.44 -3.11
C THR A 28 -3.25 4.85 -2.66
N ALA A 29 -3.92 5.88 -3.16
CA ALA A 29 -3.77 7.32 -3.15
C ALA A 29 -4.26 8.12 -1.92
N GLY A 30 -4.15 7.56 -0.72
CA GLY A 30 -3.93 8.34 0.49
C GLY A 30 -5.08 9.17 1.12
N LEU A 31 -4.98 9.22 2.44
CA LEU A 31 -5.30 10.34 3.33
C LEU A 31 -4.80 9.95 4.73
N VAL A 32 -4.25 10.96 5.42
CA VAL A 32 -3.79 10.91 6.81
C VAL A 32 -5.01 11.23 7.69
N LEU A 33 -5.44 10.27 8.51
CA LEU A 33 -6.46 10.38 9.54
C LEU A 33 -5.82 10.30 10.92
N SER A 34 -5.63 11.47 11.53
CA SER A 34 -5.13 11.62 12.90
C SER A 34 -5.85 10.68 13.87
N ASP A 35 -5.08 9.96 14.69
CA ASP A 35 -5.56 9.08 15.76
C ASP A 35 -6.47 9.85 16.74
N PRO A 36 -7.81 9.64 16.78
CA PRO A 36 -8.64 10.18 17.87
C PRO A 36 -8.20 9.53 19.18
N GLY A 37 -7.47 10.29 19.99
CA GLY A 37 -6.67 9.83 21.11
C GLY A 37 -7.34 8.90 22.13
N SER A 38 -6.46 8.18 22.84
CA SER A 38 -6.57 7.59 24.19
C SER A 38 -7.96 7.27 24.78
N GLY A 39 -8.84 6.63 24.01
CA GLY A 39 -10.01 5.94 24.56
C GLY A 39 -9.59 4.73 25.42
N ARG A 40 -10.43 4.36 26.40
CA ARG A 40 -10.23 3.17 27.25
C ARG A 40 -10.01 1.94 26.38
N VAL A 41 -8.84 1.29 26.51
CA VAL A 41 -8.47 0.11 25.71
C VAL A 41 -9.46 -1.03 26.01
N PRO A 42 -10.23 -1.52 25.02
CA PRO A 42 -11.12 -2.66 25.21
C PRO A 42 -10.33 -3.91 25.63
N ALA A 43 -10.98 -4.83 26.35
CA ALA A 43 -10.38 -6.12 26.68
C ALA A 43 -9.91 -6.85 25.41
N SER A 44 -8.73 -7.46 25.48
CA SER A 44 -8.16 -8.25 24.38
C SER A 44 -9.07 -9.42 24.05
N ARG A 45 -9.31 -9.66 22.75
CA ARG A 45 -10.05 -10.83 22.27
C ARG A 45 -9.14 -11.83 21.60
N GLU A 46 -9.42 -13.10 21.78
CA GLU A 46 -8.64 -14.17 21.16
C GLU A 46 -9.47 -14.88 20.10
N PHE A 47 -8.82 -15.21 18.99
CA PHE A 47 -9.41 -15.93 17.86
C PHE A 47 -8.56 -17.14 17.52
N LEU A 48 -9.21 -18.28 17.31
CA LEU A 48 -8.57 -19.56 16.98
C LEU A 48 -8.74 -19.93 15.50
N SER A 49 -9.65 -19.25 14.79
CA SER A 49 -9.94 -19.51 13.39
C SER A 49 -10.30 -18.26 12.61
N ASN A 50 -10.16 -18.32 11.28
CA ASN A 50 -10.63 -17.29 10.36
C ASN A 50 -12.14 -17.04 10.56
N GLU A 51 -12.91 -18.11 10.71
CA GLU A 51 -14.36 -18.10 10.89
C GLU A 51 -14.76 -17.34 12.15
N ASP A 52 -14.13 -17.63 13.30
CA ASP A 52 -14.43 -16.96 14.57
C ASP A 52 -14.17 -15.44 14.49
N PHE A 53 -13.07 -15.06 13.81
CA PHE A 53 -12.71 -13.67 13.60
C PHE A 53 -13.76 -12.95 12.74
N TRP A 54 -14.09 -13.50 11.58
CA TRP A 54 -15.02 -12.86 10.64
C TRP A 54 -16.46 -12.89 11.14
N GLU A 55 -16.90 -13.95 11.82
CA GLU A 55 -18.21 -13.97 12.48
C GLU A 55 -18.32 -12.84 13.51
N SER A 56 -17.26 -12.62 14.31
CA SER A 56 -17.23 -11.51 15.26
C SER A 56 -17.25 -10.13 14.59
N VAL A 57 -16.63 -9.98 13.42
CA VAL A 57 -16.71 -8.75 12.61
C VAL A 57 -18.12 -8.54 12.07
N PHE A 58 -18.73 -9.55 11.45
CA PHE A 58 -20.06 -9.46 10.84
C PHE A 58 -21.18 -9.30 11.86
N ALA A 59 -21.01 -9.86 13.06
CA ALA A 59 -21.93 -9.64 14.17
C ALA A 59 -21.72 -8.29 14.89
N GLU A 60 -20.85 -7.41 14.36
CA GLU A 60 -20.45 -6.13 14.95
C GLU A 60 -19.88 -6.22 16.37
N LYS A 61 -19.47 -7.43 16.78
CA LYS A 61 -18.87 -7.68 18.09
C LYS A 61 -17.42 -7.23 18.12
N LEU A 62 -16.74 -7.18 16.97
CA LEU A 62 -15.37 -6.70 16.82
C LEU A 62 -15.38 -5.41 16.00
N ARG A 63 -14.90 -4.31 16.59
CA ARG A 63 -14.83 -2.99 15.96
C ARG A 63 -13.37 -2.54 15.84
N SER A 64 -13.13 -1.47 15.09
CA SER A 64 -11.82 -0.82 15.05
C SER A 64 -11.30 -0.51 16.46
N ARG A 65 -9.98 -0.55 16.63
CA ARG A 65 -9.19 -0.33 17.86
C ARG A 65 -9.25 -1.44 18.90
N TYR A 66 -10.03 -2.50 18.69
CA TYR A 66 -9.99 -3.65 19.58
C TYR A 66 -8.62 -4.32 19.52
N ARG A 67 -8.05 -4.64 20.69
CA ARG A 67 -6.89 -5.54 20.77
C ARG A 67 -7.33 -6.96 20.50
N VAL A 68 -6.60 -7.63 19.63
CA VAL A 68 -6.88 -9.01 19.23
C VAL A 68 -5.61 -9.85 19.30
N ARG A 69 -5.79 -11.14 19.56
CA ARG A 69 -4.77 -12.16 19.47
C ARG A 69 -5.26 -13.26 18.53
N LEU A 70 -4.56 -13.44 17.41
CA LEU A 70 -4.78 -14.55 16.48
C LEU A 70 -3.88 -15.69 16.94
N GLN A 71 -4.48 -16.70 17.54
CA GLN A 71 -3.76 -17.82 18.12
C GLN A 71 -3.56 -18.89 17.07
N ASP A 72 -2.31 -19.22 16.77
CA ASP A 72 -1.97 -20.38 15.95
C ASP A 72 -2.28 -20.23 14.45
N PHE A 73 -2.08 -19.01 13.93
CA PHE A 73 -2.34 -18.67 12.54
C PHE A 73 -1.08 -18.86 11.69
N PHE A 74 -1.28 -19.12 10.40
CA PHE A 74 -0.21 -19.11 9.40
C PHE A 74 -0.14 -17.73 8.76
N LEU A 75 1.01 -17.08 8.85
CA LEU A 75 1.30 -15.83 8.18
C LEU A 75 1.86 -16.11 6.78
N LEU A 76 1.24 -15.56 5.75
CA LEU A 76 1.62 -15.69 4.34
C LEU A 76 1.82 -14.30 3.71
N GLU A 77 2.82 -14.16 2.83
CA GLU A 77 3.13 -12.89 2.12
C GLU A 77 2.03 -12.42 1.16
N TRP A 78 1.03 -13.26 0.88
CA TRP A 78 -0.04 -13.00 -0.07
C TRP A 78 -1.24 -12.37 0.62
N PHE A 79 -1.53 -11.13 0.29
CA PHE A 79 -2.67 -10.38 0.81
C PHE A 79 -3.97 -10.83 0.13
N PRO A 80 -5.09 -11.06 0.86
CA PRO A 80 -6.35 -11.44 0.22
C PRO A 80 -6.84 -10.30 -0.69
N ARG A 81 -7.19 -10.59 -1.95
CA ARG A 81 -7.68 -9.56 -2.86
C ARG A 81 -9.01 -8.95 -2.37
N SER A 82 -9.83 -9.78 -1.75
CA SER A 82 -11.18 -9.45 -1.30
C SER A 82 -11.36 -9.90 0.16
N PRO A 83 -10.64 -9.30 1.13
CA PRO A 83 -10.57 -9.86 2.48
C PRO A 83 -11.95 -9.88 3.14
N GLY A 84 -12.26 -10.98 3.83
CA GLY A 84 -13.54 -11.20 4.50
C GLY A 84 -14.67 -11.69 3.58
N LEU A 85 -14.61 -11.41 2.27
CA LEU A 85 -15.65 -11.85 1.34
C LEU A 85 -15.86 -13.36 1.38
N TYR A 86 -14.78 -14.13 1.46
CA TYR A 86 -14.80 -15.60 1.51
C TYR A 86 -15.76 -16.15 2.57
N HIS A 87 -15.89 -15.44 3.69
CA HIS A 87 -16.67 -15.82 4.87
C HIS A 87 -18.13 -15.36 4.82
N THR A 88 -18.55 -14.72 3.73
CA THR A 88 -19.94 -14.31 3.56
C THR A 88 -20.80 -15.46 3.00
N PRO A 89 -22.08 -15.56 3.38
CA PRO A 89 -22.99 -16.56 2.82
C PRO A 89 -23.16 -16.44 1.30
N ASP A 90 -23.09 -15.22 0.76
CA ASP A 90 -23.23 -14.96 -0.67
C ASP A 90 -22.01 -15.49 -1.45
N ALA A 91 -20.82 -15.29 -0.91
CA ALA A 91 -19.59 -15.84 -1.48
C ALA A 91 -19.58 -17.37 -1.45
N GLU A 92 -20.03 -17.98 -0.34
CA GLU A 92 -20.15 -19.43 -0.25
C GLU A 92 -21.09 -19.98 -1.34
N ARG A 93 -22.28 -19.37 -1.52
CA ARG A 93 -23.19 -19.74 -2.61
C ARG A 93 -22.52 -19.58 -3.98
N SER A 94 -21.77 -18.49 -4.19
CA SER A 94 -21.04 -18.26 -5.43
C SER A 94 -20.01 -19.37 -5.71
N ARG A 95 -19.20 -19.78 -4.72
CA ARG A 95 -18.26 -20.90 -4.84
C ARG A 95 -18.97 -22.23 -5.12
N ARG A 96 -20.10 -22.50 -4.47
CA ARG A 96 -20.91 -23.70 -4.74
C ARG A 96 -21.44 -23.71 -6.17
N THR A 97 -21.98 -22.58 -6.66
CA THR A 97 -22.45 -22.48 -8.05
C THR A 97 -21.32 -22.63 -9.06
N ALA A 98 -20.12 -22.13 -8.76
CA ALA A 98 -18.95 -22.28 -9.64
C ALA A 98 -18.65 -23.75 -9.99
N ARG A 99 -18.92 -24.70 -9.09
CA ARG A 99 -18.77 -26.14 -9.31
C ARG A 99 -19.63 -26.70 -10.44
N ALA A 100 -20.69 -26.00 -10.87
CA ALA A 100 -21.46 -26.39 -12.04
C ALA A 100 -20.82 -25.94 -13.37
N HIS A 101 -19.73 -25.16 -13.31
CA HIS A 101 -19.12 -24.47 -14.46
C HIS A 101 -17.71 -24.97 -14.77
N PHE A 102 -17.51 -26.29 -14.73
CA PHE A 102 -16.26 -26.91 -15.16
C PHE A 102 -16.04 -26.74 -16.66
N PHE A 103 -14.78 -26.52 -17.02
CA PHE A 103 -14.31 -26.43 -18.39
C PHE A 103 -13.56 -27.70 -18.74
N THR A 104 -14.20 -28.53 -19.56
CA THR A 104 -13.60 -29.77 -20.06
C THR A 104 -12.53 -29.42 -21.08
N LEU A 105 -11.27 -29.60 -20.70
CA LEU A 105 -10.13 -29.36 -21.58
C LEU A 105 -10.01 -30.47 -22.63
N PRO A 106 -9.71 -30.13 -23.91
CA PRO A 106 -9.23 -31.08 -24.90
C PRO A 106 -7.99 -31.85 -24.41
N GLY A 107 -7.71 -33.04 -24.97
CA GLY A 107 -6.68 -33.94 -24.44
C GLY A 107 -5.27 -33.34 -24.37
N ASP A 108 -4.87 -32.56 -25.37
CA ASP A 108 -3.59 -31.85 -25.40
C ASP A 108 -3.55 -30.68 -24.40
N GLU A 109 -4.65 -29.93 -24.26
CA GLU A 109 -4.79 -28.87 -23.25
C GLU A 109 -4.75 -29.42 -21.82
N LEU A 110 -5.41 -30.55 -21.58
CA LEU A 110 -5.41 -31.22 -20.29
C LEU A 110 -4.00 -31.69 -19.92
N GLN A 111 -3.26 -32.24 -20.89
CA GLN A 111 -1.87 -32.64 -20.67
C GLN A 111 -0.99 -31.43 -20.33
N ARG A 112 -1.14 -30.32 -21.05
CA ARG A 112 -0.43 -29.06 -20.75
C ARG A 112 -0.80 -28.54 -19.36
N TYR A 113 -2.09 -28.52 -19.01
CA TYR A 113 -2.54 -28.10 -17.68
C TYR A 113 -1.89 -28.95 -16.59
N ARG A 114 -1.93 -30.28 -16.72
CA ARG A 114 -1.31 -31.20 -15.76
C ARG A 114 0.21 -31.03 -15.67
N SER A 115 0.88 -30.74 -16.78
CA SER A 115 2.33 -30.49 -16.79
C SER A 115 2.74 -29.23 -16.03
N SER A 116 1.80 -28.31 -15.78
CA SER A 116 2.04 -27.15 -14.92
C SER A 116 1.89 -27.47 -13.42
N GLU A 117 1.66 -28.73 -13.04
CA GLU A 117 1.54 -29.20 -11.65
C GLU A 117 0.48 -28.41 -10.85
N PRO A 118 -0.80 -28.46 -11.25
CA PRO A 118 -1.85 -27.70 -10.56
C PRO A 118 -2.16 -28.25 -9.17
N GLU A 119 -2.35 -27.35 -8.21
CA GLU A 119 -2.94 -27.70 -6.90
C GLU A 119 -4.41 -28.14 -7.02
N SER A 120 -5.16 -27.57 -7.97
CA SER A 120 -6.53 -27.98 -8.28
C SER A 120 -6.62 -28.64 -9.66
N PRO A 121 -7.09 -29.89 -9.78
CA PRO A 121 -7.24 -30.54 -11.08
C PRO A 121 -8.34 -29.92 -11.94
N GLU A 122 -9.19 -29.07 -11.36
CA GLU A 122 -10.35 -28.49 -12.01
C GLU A 122 -9.99 -27.20 -12.74
N VAL A 123 -10.45 -27.08 -13.98
CA VAL A 123 -10.43 -25.82 -14.72
C VAL A 123 -11.87 -25.35 -14.86
N TYR A 124 -12.12 -24.11 -14.46
CA TYR A 124 -13.44 -23.49 -14.58
C TYR A 124 -13.56 -22.73 -15.91
N THR A 125 -14.79 -22.63 -16.42
CA THR A 125 -15.16 -21.68 -17.49
C THR A 125 -15.01 -20.23 -16.99
N LEU A 126 -15.18 -19.23 -17.86
CA LEU A 126 -15.17 -17.83 -17.43
C LEU A 126 -16.21 -17.53 -16.35
N ASP A 127 -17.42 -18.08 -16.49
CA ASP A 127 -18.46 -17.90 -15.48
C ASP A 127 -18.07 -18.56 -14.14
N GLY A 128 -17.54 -19.78 -14.19
CA GLY A 128 -17.03 -20.46 -13.01
C GLY A 128 -15.90 -19.69 -12.32
N LYS A 129 -14.92 -19.17 -13.08
CA LYS A 129 -13.83 -18.37 -12.52
C LYS A 129 -14.32 -17.06 -11.91
N ASN A 130 -15.23 -16.35 -12.57
CA ASN A 130 -15.84 -15.14 -12.04
C ASN A 130 -16.61 -15.42 -10.73
N ARG A 131 -17.34 -16.54 -10.66
CA ARG A 131 -18.04 -16.96 -9.44
C ARG A 131 -17.08 -17.29 -8.31
N MET A 132 -15.95 -17.93 -8.59
CA MET A 132 -14.90 -18.18 -7.59
C MET A 132 -14.35 -16.85 -7.06
N LEU A 133 -14.00 -15.90 -7.93
CA LEU A 133 -13.51 -14.58 -7.52
C LEU A 133 -14.54 -13.81 -6.68
N ARG A 134 -15.83 -13.82 -7.07
CA ARG A 134 -16.93 -13.30 -6.23
C ARG A 134 -17.13 -14.08 -4.93
N GLY A 135 -16.64 -15.31 -4.90
CA GLY A 135 -16.54 -16.17 -3.74
C GLY A 135 -15.38 -15.82 -2.81
N GLY A 136 -14.65 -14.73 -3.04
CA GLY A 136 -13.49 -14.34 -2.21
C GLY A 136 -12.19 -15.06 -2.58
N TYR A 137 -12.14 -15.74 -3.72
CA TYR A 137 -10.89 -16.32 -4.22
C TYR A 137 -9.97 -15.23 -4.77
N GLY A 138 -8.67 -15.36 -4.52
CA GLY A 138 -7.64 -14.49 -5.07
C GLY A 138 -6.86 -13.71 -4.04
N CYS A 139 -5.60 -13.51 -4.36
CA CYS A 139 -4.59 -12.81 -3.58
C CYS A 139 -3.83 -11.84 -4.48
N ILE A 140 -3.22 -10.86 -3.84
CA ILE A 140 -2.24 -9.95 -4.43
C ILE A 140 -1.01 -9.92 -3.53
N ARG A 141 0.16 -9.62 -4.09
CA ARG A 141 1.39 -9.42 -3.33
C ARG A 141 1.77 -7.95 -3.39
N LEU A 142 1.82 -7.31 -2.24
CA LEU A 142 1.98 -5.87 -2.10
C LEU A 142 3.34 -5.54 -1.52
N ARG A 143 3.99 -4.49 -2.04
CA ARG A 143 5.12 -3.88 -1.36
C ARG A 143 4.66 -3.27 -0.04
N ASP A 144 5.62 -2.98 0.82
CA ASP A 144 5.35 -2.20 2.02
C ASP A 144 4.68 -0.87 1.68
N ARG A 145 3.98 -0.33 2.67
CA ARG A 145 3.31 0.96 2.58
C ARG A 145 3.68 1.80 3.78
N LEU A 146 4.00 3.05 3.52
CA LEU A 146 4.16 4.03 4.58
C LEU A 146 2.76 4.44 5.07
N THR A 147 2.57 4.37 6.38
CA THR A 147 1.35 4.79 7.07
C THR A 147 1.73 5.73 8.22
N GLU A 148 0.74 6.31 8.91
CA GLU A 148 0.98 7.10 10.12
C GLU A 148 1.66 6.31 11.23
N ASP A 149 1.43 4.99 11.26
CA ASP A 149 2.03 4.07 12.22
C ASP A 149 3.41 3.57 11.77
N GLY A 150 3.98 4.18 10.72
CA GLY A 150 5.24 3.77 10.10
C GLY A 150 5.04 2.85 8.90
N ARG A 151 6.12 2.18 8.52
CA ARG A 151 6.14 1.26 7.37
C ARG A 151 5.45 -0.06 7.76
N LEU A 152 4.42 -0.42 7.00
CA LEU A 152 3.65 -1.65 7.19
C LEU A 152 3.77 -2.59 5.99
N TRP A 153 3.94 -3.88 6.29
CA TRP A 153 3.94 -4.97 5.32
C TRP A 153 2.59 -5.67 5.34
N PHE A 154 1.83 -5.55 4.25
CA PHE A 154 0.48 -6.11 4.15
C PHE A 154 0.53 -7.57 3.69
N MET A 155 -0.07 -8.45 4.49
CA MET A 155 0.01 -9.91 4.39
C MET A 155 -1.34 -10.55 4.75
N SER A 156 -1.39 -11.89 4.78
CA SER A 156 -2.53 -12.66 5.28
C SER A 156 -2.15 -13.50 6.48
N ALA A 157 -2.96 -13.48 7.53
CA ALA A 157 -2.93 -14.44 8.61
C ALA A 157 -4.11 -15.41 8.46
N SER A 158 -3.84 -16.70 8.27
CA SER A 158 -4.87 -17.70 8.00
C SER A 158 -4.76 -18.90 8.91
N SER A 159 -5.86 -19.32 9.55
CA SER A 159 -5.91 -20.59 10.32
C SER A 159 -5.99 -21.83 9.42
N SER A 160 -6.39 -21.67 8.15
CA SER A 160 -6.56 -22.78 7.20
C SER A 160 -5.33 -23.06 6.34
N LEU A 161 -4.28 -22.22 6.43
CA LEU A 161 -3.09 -22.23 5.58
C LEU A 161 -3.37 -21.76 4.12
N VAL A 162 -4.54 -21.16 3.89
CA VAL A 162 -4.95 -20.57 2.59
C VAL A 162 -5.00 -19.05 2.69
N ALA A 163 -4.23 -18.35 1.84
CA ALA A 163 -4.04 -16.91 1.94
C ALA A 163 -5.32 -16.09 1.71
N HIS A 164 -6.14 -16.43 0.69
CA HIS A 164 -7.35 -15.66 0.37
C HIS A 164 -8.49 -15.84 1.39
N GLU A 165 -8.41 -16.86 2.25
CA GLU A 165 -9.35 -17.07 3.35
C GLU A 165 -8.96 -16.30 4.62
N GLY A 166 -7.73 -15.81 4.70
CA GLY A 166 -7.18 -15.26 5.93
C GLY A 166 -7.70 -13.87 6.32
N VAL A 167 -7.29 -13.46 7.51
CA VAL A 167 -7.42 -12.12 8.05
C VAL A 167 -6.31 -11.24 7.44
N PRO A 168 -6.64 -10.10 6.82
CA PRO A 168 -5.63 -9.17 6.34
C PRO A 168 -4.87 -8.58 7.54
N VAL A 169 -3.54 -8.60 7.46
CA VAL A 169 -2.67 -8.09 8.52
C VAL A 169 -1.66 -7.10 7.95
N GLY A 170 -1.28 -6.12 8.77
CA GLY A 170 -0.19 -5.18 8.48
C GLY A 170 0.88 -5.32 9.56
N LEU A 171 2.07 -5.79 9.18
CA LEU A 171 3.19 -6.01 10.10
C LEU A 171 4.08 -4.77 10.15
N THR A 172 4.50 -4.38 11.35
CA THR A 172 5.61 -3.44 11.50
C THR A 172 6.89 -4.03 10.93
N GLU A 173 7.86 -3.20 10.56
CA GLU A 173 9.18 -3.62 10.08
C GLU A 173 9.83 -4.66 11.01
N SER A 174 9.86 -4.38 12.32
CA SER A 174 10.38 -5.31 13.33
C SER A 174 9.66 -6.65 13.40
N ALA A 175 8.36 -6.69 13.10
CA ALA A 175 7.57 -7.92 13.09
C ALA A 175 7.79 -8.71 11.80
N TYR A 176 7.95 -8.00 10.67
CA TYR A 176 8.21 -8.57 9.36
C TYR A 176 9.59 -9.25 9.30
N ASP A 177 10.63 -8.57 9.80
CA ASP A 177 12.01 -9.09 9.82
C ASP A 177 12.14 -10.40 10.61
N GLN A 178 11.28 -10.63 11.60
CA GLN A 178 11.27 -11.87 12.39
C GLN A 178 10.79 -13.11 11.63
N VAL A 179 10.07 -12.93 10.53
CA VAL A 179 9.34 -14.03 9.86
C VAL A 179 9.59 -14.13 8.37
N ILE A 180 10.10 -13.08 7.73
CA ILE A 180 10.19 -13.06 6.26
C ILE A 180 11.11 -14.13 5.70
N GLU A 181 12.24 -14.43 6.35
CA GLU A 181 13.16 -15.46 5.87
C GLU A 181 12.48 -16.83 5.84
N ASP A 182 11.78 -17.20 6.91
CA ASP A 182 11.03 -18.45 6.99
C ASP A 182 9.86 -18.46 5.99
N ILE A 183 9.13 -17.33 5.82
CA ILE A 183 8.06 -17.23 4.82
C ILE A 183 8.63 -17.38 3.40
N ALA A 184 9.80 -16.83 3.10
CA ALA A 184 10.44 -16.97 1.80
C ALA A 184 10.84 -18.42 1.50
N VAL A 185 11.24 -19.19 2.52
CA VAL A 185 11.65 -20.59 2.38
C VAL A 185 10.45 -21.53 2.35
N TYR A 186 9.48 -21.36 3.26
CA TYR A 186 8.41 -22.32 3.50
C TYR A 186 7.04 -21.85 2.99
N GLY A 187 6.94 -20.60 2.55
CA GLY A 187 5.70 -19.99 2.06
C GLY A 187 4.77 -19.48 3.15
N ALA A 188 4.96 -19.92 4.40
CA ALA A 188 4.21 -19.48 5.55
C ALA A 188 4.96 -19.72 6.86
N VAL A 189 4.67 -18.91 7.88
CA VAL A 189 5.13 -19.09 9.27
C VAL A 189 3.93 -19.28 10.18
N ARG A 190 3.97 -20.30 11.04
CA ARG A 190 2.96 -20.51 12.09
C ARG A 190 3.31 -19.62 13.28
N ALA A 191 2.37 -18.80 13.76
CA ALA A 191 2.65 -17.85 14.83
C ALA A 191 1.40 -17.51 15.67
N HIS A 192 1.63 -17.01 16.88
CA HIS A 192 0.64 -16.17 17.55
C HIS A 192 0.86 -14.71 17.14
N LEU A 193 -0.20 -14.03 16.75
CA LEU A 193 -0.16 -12.61 16.37
C LEU A 193 -0.96 -11.81 17.38
N ALA A 194 -0.38 -10.75 17.93
CA ALA A 194 -1.12 -9.77 18.70
C ALA A 194 -1.10 -8.43 17.97
N GLY A 195 -2.22 -7.73 18.02
CA GLY A 195 -2.41 -6.52 17.25
C GLY A 195 -3.66 -5.75 17.61
N ARG A 196 -3.95 -4.74 16.80
CA ARG A 196 -5.18 -3.95 16.88
C ARG A 196 -5.93 -4.03 15.57
N VAL A 197 -7.24 -4.18 15.65
CA VAL A 197 -8.10 -4.06 14.48
C VAL A 197 -8.09 -2.60 14.04
N MET A 198 -7.83 -2.34 12.78
CA MET A 198 -7.78 -1.01 12.18
C MET A 198 -8.68 -1.00 10.95
N PHE A 199 -9.21 0.17 10.59
CA PHE A 199 -9.74 0.34 9.25
C PHE A 199 -8.58 0.29 8.27
N LEU A 200 -8.77 -0.42 7.17
CA LEU A 200 -7.82 -0.37 6.07
C LEU A 200 -7.62 1.08 5.66
N PRO A 201 -6.37 1.47 5.36
CA PRO A 201 -6.11 2.77 4.78
C PRO A 201 -7.00 2.97 3.55
N ASP A 202 -7.42 4.21 3.28
CA ASP A 202 -8.28 4.54 2.13
C ASP A 202 -7.70 3.99 0.81
N ALA A 203 -6.37 3.85 0.77
CA ALA A 203 -5.57 3.09 -0.17
C ALA A 203 -6.18 1.76 -0.67
N PHE A 204 -6.90 1.07 0.21
CA PHE A 204 -7.44 -0.26 0.00
C PHE A 204 -8.97 -0.31 0.06
N THR A 205 -9.64 0.78 0.47
CA THR A 205 -11.11 0.82 0.61
C THR A 205 -11.85 0.39 -0.66
N PRO A 206 -11.39 0.73 -1.87
CA PRO A 206 -12.08 0.31 -3.09
C PRO A 206 -11.92 -1.18 -3.44
N LEU A 207 -10.96 -1.92 -2.83
CA LEU A 207 -11.00 -3.40 -2.81
C LEU A 207 -12.31 -3.92 -2.19
N TYR A 208 -12.99 -3.13 -1.37
CA TYR A 208 -14.23 -3.48 -0.67
C TYR A 208 -15.48 -2.83 -1.28
N SER A 209 -15.32 -1.98 -2.30
CA SER A 209 -16.41 -1.13 -2.83
C SER A 209 -17.60 -1.91 -3.41
N ASP A 210 -17.38 -3.17 -3.79
CA ASP A 210 -18.41 -4.06 -4.34
C ASP A 210 -18.94 -5.07 -3.31
N TYR A 211 -18.33 -5.18 -2.13
CA TYR A 211 -18.73 -6.11 -1.09
C TYR A 211 -19.57 -5.40 -0.03
N ARG A 212 -20.85 -5.21 -0.35
CA ARG A 212 -21.83 -4.76 0.65
C ARG A 212 -21.76 -5.71 1.84
N ARG A 213 -21.56 -5.16 3.04
CA ARG A 213 -21.50 -5.87 4.35
C ARG A 213 -20.15 -6.44 4.77
N VAL A 214 -19.07 -6.23 4.02
CA VAL A 214 -17.73 -6.58 4.52
C VAL A 214 -17.01 -5.29 4.95
N PRO A 215 -16.78 -5.08 6.26
CA PRO A 215 -16.05 -3.92 6.73
C PRO A 215 -14.58 -3.94 6.24
N PRO A 216 -14.03 -2.82 5.76
CA PRO A 216 -12.64 -2.72 5.32
C PRO A 216 -11.73 -2.66 6.54
N LEU A 217 -11.46 -3.81 7.15
CA LEU A 217 -10.66 -3.95 8.36
C LEU A 217 -9.40 -4.77 8.10
N TYR A 218 -8.34 -4.47 8.86
CA TYR A 218 -7.14 -5.29 8.98
C TYR A 218 -6.65 -5.34 10.43
N VAL A 219 -5.75 -6.27 10.75
CA VAL A 219 -5.07 -6.28 12.05
C VAL A 219 -3.68 -5.69 11.88
N ARG A 220 -3.42 -4.54 12.51
CA ARG A 220 -2.07 -4.00 12.68
C ARG A 220 -1.36 -4.79 13.75
N VAL A 221 -0.42 -5.63 13.34
CA VAL A 221 0.29 -6.56 14.22
C VAL A 221 1.48 -5.83 14.83
N ASP A 222 1.48 -5.68 16.15
CA ASP A 222 2.59 -5.10 16.92
C ASP A 222 3.51 -6.18 17.52
N ARG A 223 3.05 -7.43 17.61
CA ARG A 223 3.84 -8.54 18.14
C ARG A 223 3.55 -9.84 17.39
N VAL A 224 4.62 -10.50 16.99
CA VAL A 224 4.62 -11.83 16.40
C VAL A 224 5.35 -12.77 17.35
N GLU A 225 4.78 -13.93 17.61
CA GLU A 225 5.42 -15.01 18.36
C GLU A 225 5.47 -16.23 17.42
N PRO A 226 6.56 -16.39 16.65
CA PRO A 226 6.73 -17.56 15.79
C PRO A 226 6.69 -18.85 16.61
N LEU A 227 5.96 -19.83 16.12
CA LEU A 227 5.87 -21.15 16.72
C LEU A 227 6.80 -22.12 16.00
N PRO A 228 7.35 -23.14 16.70
CA PRO A 228 8.17 -24.15 16.07
C PRO A 228 7.45 -24.76 14.86
N MET A 229 8.12 -24.75 13.71
CA MET A 229 7.59 -25.32 12.47
C MET A 229 7.49 -26.85 12.60
N ARG A 230 6.36 -27.33 13.12
CA ARG A 230 6.06 -28.75 13.35
C ARG A 230 4.92 -29.26 12.50
N TRP A 231 4.63 -28.59 11.39
CA TRP A 231 3.59 -29.04 10.47
C TRP A 231 4.26 -29.68 9.26
N ASP A 232 3.71 -30.81 8.83
CA ASP A 232 4.26 -31.59 7.73
C ASP A 232 3.96 -30.88 6.41
N THR A 233 5.00 -30.30 5.82
CA THR A 233 4.96 -29.59 4.53
C THR A 233 4.66 -30.52 3.35
N THR A 234 4.62 -31.84 3.57
CA THR A 234 4.25 -32.82 2.54
C THR A 234 2.75 -33.11 2.51
N SER A 235 2.05 -33.05 3.66
CA SER A 235 0.62 -33.37 3.76
C SER A 235 -0.29 -32.15 3.73
N ARG A 236 0.21 -30.98 4.13
CA ARG A 236 -0.44 -29.69 3.91
C ARG A 236 0.55 -28.81 3.15
N LYS A 237 0.08 -27.82 2.40
CA LYS A 237 0.94 -26.83 1.74
C LYS A 237 0.28 -25.46 1.85
N PRO A 238 1.03 -24.35 1.99
CA PRO A 238 0.48 -23.01 1.83
C PRO A 238 -0.16 -22.90 0.46
N LEU A 239 -1.33 -22.26 0.40
CA LEU A 239 -2.04 -22.03 -0.85
C LEU A 239 -2.25 -20.54 -1.04
N ALA A 240 -1.88 -20.05 -2.22
CA ALA A 240 -2.23 -18.71 -2.68
C ALA A 240 -2.82 -18.80 -4.10
N SER A 241 -3.71 -17.86 -4.40
CA SER A 241 -4.43 -17.82 -5.68
C SER A 241 -4.14 -16.49 -6.35
N ALA A 242 -3.47 -16.49 -7.49
CA ALA A 242 -3.17 -15.27 -8.24
C ALA A 242 -4.25 -15.02 -9.29
N ALA A 243 -4.85 -13.83 -9.29
CA ALA A 243 -5.94 -13.47 -10.20
C ALA A 243 -5.57 -12.32 -11.14
N VAL A 244 -6.05 -12.38 -12.38
CA VAL A 244 -5.91 -11.33 -13.38
C VAL A 244 -7.25 -11.01 -14.02
N ILE A 245 -7.41 -9.76 -14.44
CA ILE A 245 -8.45 -9.30 -15.34
C ILE A 245 -7.84 -9.21 -16.74
N PHE A 246 -8.63 -9.57 -17.74
CA PHE A 246 -8.22 -9.54 -19.14
C PHE A 246 -9.37 -9.10 -20.03
N ARG A 247 -9.03 -8.56 -21.20
CA ARG A 247 -9.99 -8.21 -22.24
C ARG A 247 -10.11 -9.36 -23.24
N SER A 248 -11.25 -10.04 -23.30
CA SER A 248 -11.56 -11.11 -24.26
C SER A 248 -12.13 -10.56 -25.58
N GLN A 249 -11.72 -11.14 -26.71
CA GLN A 249 -12.31 -10.83 -28.02
C GLN A 249 -13.54 -11.68 -28.34
N THR A 250 -13.66 -12.87 -27.76
CA THR A 250 -14.74 -13.84 -27.98
C THR A 250 -15.98 -13.62 -27.09
N GLY A 251 -16.08 -12.48 -26.41
CA GLY A 251 -17.17 -12.17 -25.48
C GLY A 251 -18.55 -12.33 -26.12
N SER A 252 -19.26 -13.40 -25.75
CA SER A 252 -20.66 -13.60 -26.07
C SER A 252 -21.47 -12.39 -25.59
N GLU A 253 -22.16 -11.72 -26.52
CA GLU A 253 -23.12 -10.66 -26.24
C GLU A 253 -24.25 -11.11 -25.29
N SER A 254 -24.43 -12.42 -25.07
CA SER A 254 -25.59 -12.97 -24.35
C SER A 254 -25.39 -13.28 -22.87
N LEU A 255 -24.16 -13.33 -22.34
CA LEU A 255 -23.93 -13.77 -20.95
C LEU A 255 -23.52 -12.66 -19.99
N PHE A 256 -23.09 -11.51 -20.48
CA PHE A 256 -22.78 -10.36 -19.64
C PHE A 256 -23.25 -9.07 -20.31
N GLU A 257 -24.08 -8.30 -19.61
CA GLU A 257 -24.37 -6.87 -19.90
C GLU A 257 -23.09 -5.97 -19.95
N TYR A 258 -21.89 -6.56 -19.82
CA TYR A 258 -20.66 -5.90 -19.37
C TYR A 258 -19.48 -5.96 -20.37
N GLY A 259 -19.70 -6.45 -21.58
CA GLY A 259 -18.73 -6.36 -22.68
C GLY A 259 -17.49 -7.25 -22.54
N ARG A 260 -16.42 -6.88 -23.25
CA ARG A 260 -15.21 -7.66 -23.55
C ARG A 260 -14.28 -8.00 -22.37
N TYR A 261 -14.70 -8.01 -21.10
CA TYR A 261 -13.79 -8.24 -19.96
C TYR A 261 -14.16 -9.47 -19.15
N ALA A 262 -13.14 -10.20 -18.70
CA ALA A 262 -13.27 -11.37 -17.86
C ALA A 262 -12.11 -11.46 -16.88
N ALA A 263 -12.21 -12.36 -15.91
CA ALA A 263 -11.13 -12.61 -14.97
C ALA A 263 -10.76 -14.09 -14.94
N ALA A 264 -9.48 -14.34 -14.68
CA ALA A 264 -8.92 -15.66 -14.54
C ALA A 264 -8.04 -15.73 -13.29
N TYR A 265 -7.82 -16.93 -12.77
CA TYR A 265 -6.91 -17.14 -11.65
C TYR A 265 -6.23 -18.49 -11.74
N ILE A 266 -5.12 -18.63 -11.02
CA ILE A 266 -4.36 -19.86 -10.81
C ILE A 266 -3.98 -20.00 -9.34
N ASP A 267 -3.97 -21.24 -8.87
CA ASP A 267 -3.44 -21.59 -7.56
C ASP A 267 -1.99 -22.06 -7.68
N PHE A 268 -1.21 -21.78 -6.64
CA PHE A 268 0.18 -22.19 -6.47
C PHE A 268 0.55 -22.28 -4.99
N VAL A 269 1.70 -22.89 -4.72
CA VAL A 269 2.25 -23.08 -3.37
C VAL A 269 3.36 -22.05 -3.12
N PRO A 270 3.14 -21.03 -2.27
CA PRO A 270 4.20 -20.13 -1.83
C PRO A 270 5.36 -20.91 -1.18
N GLY A 271 6.59 -20.39 -1.28
CA GLY A 271 7.79 -21.05 -0.72
C GLY A 271 8.34 -22.20 -1.57
N GLU A 272 7.49 -22.91 -2.32
CA GLU A 272 7.95 -23.93 -3.25
C GLU A 272 8.51 -23.28 -4.53
N ARG A 273 9.83 -23.41 -4.73
CA ARG A 273 10.55 -22.70 -5.81
C ARG A 273 9.94 -23.01 -7.18
N GLY A 274 9.54 -21.95 -7.87
CA GLY A 274 9.13 -21.99 -9.26
C GLY A 274 7.70 -22.46 -9.52
N THR A 275 6.89 -22.80 -8.50
CA THR A 275 5.48 -23.19 -8.70
C THR A 275 4.70 -22.11 -9.44
N LEU A 276 4.73 -20.87 -8.96
CA LEU A 276 4.09 -19.74 -9.64
C LEU A 276 4.66 -19.53 -11.06
N THR A 277 5.97 -19.65 -11.25
CA THR A 277 6.63 -19.53 -12.55
C THR A 277 6.16 -20.60 -13.54
N LYS A 278 5.95 -21.84 -13.09
CA LYS A 278 5.38 -22.94 -13.92
C LYS A 278 3.90 -22.70 -14.26
N ARG A 279 3.16 -21.99 -13.40
CA ARG A 279 1.71 -21.78 -13.52
C ARG A 279 1.34 -20.56 -14.37
N ILE A 280 2.18 -19.53 -14.41
CA ILE A 280 1.95 -18.33 -15.23
C ILE A 280 1.72 -18.66 -16.72
N PRO A 281 2.52 -19.52 -17.39
CA PRO A 281 2.29 -19.90 -18.78
C PRO A 281 0.89 -20.49 -19.03
N TRP A 282 0.35 -21.25 -18.07
CA TRP A 282 -1.02 -21.75 -18.17
C TRP A 282 -2.05 -20.63 -18.06
N LEU A 283 -1.86 -19.67 -17.15
CA LEU A 283 -2.76 -18.51 -17.03
C LEU A 283 -2.76 -17.69 -18.33
N VAL A 284 -1.60 -17.44 -18.91
CA VAL A 284 -1.44 -16.75 -20.19
C VAL A 284 -2.16 -17.54 -21.30
N ARG A 285 -1.91 -18.85 -21.39
CA ARG A 285 -2.58 -19.72 -22.38
C ARG A 285 -4.10 -19.71 -22.22
N TYR A 286 -4.61 -19.79 -20.99
CA TYR A 286 -6.04 -19.73 -20.72
C TYR A 286 -6.62 -18.43 -21.26
N VAL A 287 -5.96 -17.30 -21.04
CA VAL A 287 -6.44 -16.00 -21.52
C VAL A 287 -6.30 -15.86 -23.03
N GLU A 288 -5.11 -16.08 -23.58
CA GLU A 288 -4.79 -15.77 -24.98
C GLU A 288 -5.29 -16.84 -25.95
N ALA A 289 -5.04 -18.12 -25.65
CA ALA A 289 -5.34 -19.21 -26.57
C ALA A 289 -6.78 -19.73 -26.46
N LEU A 290 -7.35 -19.72 -25.25
CA LEU A 290 -8.70 -20.28 -25.03
C LEU A 290 -9.80 -19.23 -25.08
N HIS A 291 -9.47 -17.95 -24.84
CA HIS A 291 -10.45 -16.85 -24.79
C HIS A 291 -10.07 -15.63 -25.64
N GLU A 292 -9.05 -15.77 -26.50
CA GLU A 292 -8.56 -14.73 -27.42
C GLU A 292 -8.38 -13.38 -26.72
N GLY A 293 -7.89 -13.44 -25.49
CA GLY A 293 -7.85 -12.33 -24.56
C GLY A 293 -6.48 -11.68 -24.44
N ARG A 294 -6.45 -10.51 -23.82
CA ARG A 294 -5.22 -9.82 -23.40
C ARG A 294 -5.30 -9.47 -21.93
N ILE A 295 -4.32 -9.93 -21.15
CA ILE A 295 -4.20 -9.59 -19.72
C ILE A 295 -4.00 -8.09 -19.56
N ILE A 296 -4.73 -7.47 -18.65
CA ILE A 296 -4.65 -6.02 -18.39
C ILE A 296 -4.28 -5.68 -16.95
N THR A 297 -4.36 -6.62 -16.00
CA THR A 297 -3.91 -6.40 -14.61
C THR A 297 -2.77 -7.34 -14.22
N ASP A 298 -2.05 -6.96 -13.16
CA ASP A 298 -1.09 -7.83 -12.47
C ASP A 298 -1.54 -8.07 -11.01
N PHE A 299 -0.96 -9.07 -10.36
CA PHE A 299 -1.22 -9.46 -8.97
C PHE A 299 0.03 -9.39 -8.09
N ASP A 300 1.22 -9.12 -8.64
CA ASP A 300 2.49 -9.13 -7.91
C ASP A 300 3.25 -7.80 -8.09
N GLU A 301 3.31 -7.00 -7.02
CA GLU A 301 3.99 -5.70 -7.04
C GLU A 301 5.51 -5.81 -6.86
N TYR A 302 6.03 -6.89 -6.27
CA TYR A 302 7.48 -7.10 -6.15
C TYR A 302 8.07 -7.49 -7.50
N MET A 303 7.41 -8.44 -8.16
CA MET A 303 7.88 -9.01 -9.42
C MET A 303 6.74 -9.01 -10.43
N PRO A 304 6.57 -7.92 -11.20
CA PRO A 304 5.59 -7.84 -12.26
C PRO A 304 5.70 -9.06 -13.19
N ARG A 305 4.57 -9.72 -13.46
CA ARG A 305 4.49 -10.95 -14.24
C ARG A 305 4.07 -10.68 -15.67
N PHE A 306 3.40 -9.57 -15.93
CA PHE A 306 2.87 -9.21 -17.24
C PHE A 306 3.35 -7.81 -17.62
N ALA A 307 4.41 -7.74 -18.42
CA ALA A 307 5.00 -6.47 -18.86
C ALA A 307 3.98 -5.55 -19.57
N ASP A 308 3.03 -6.16 -20.28
CA ASP A 308 1.99 -5.46 -21.03
C ASP A 308 0.71 -5.17 -20.23
N ALA A 309 0.67 -5.49 -18.93
CA ALA A 309 -0.47 -5.13 -18.09
C ALA A 309 -0.54 -3.61 -17.93
N VAL A 310 -1.62 -3.03 -18.46
CA VAL A 310 -1.90 -1.59 -18.33
C VAL A 310 -2.08 -1.21 -16.86
N PHE A 311 -2.77 -2.07 -16.10
CA PHE A 311 -3.08 -1.91 -14.68
C PHE A 311 -2.28 -2.91 -13.83
N SER A 312 -0.95 -2.93 -14.02
CA SER A 312 -0.06 -3.63 -13.09
C SER A 312 -0.02 -2.91 -11.74
N LEU A 313 0.03 -3.66 -10.63
CA LEU A 313 0.10 -3.07 -9.28
C LEU A 313 1.25 -2.06 -9.12
N GLU A 314 2.39 -2.30 -9.78
CA GLU A 314 3.55 -1.42 -9.77
C GLU A 314 3.27 -0.05 -10.42
N LYS A 315 2.76 -0.04 -11.67
CA LYS A 315 2.31 1.20 -12.33
C LYS A 315 1.28 1.96 -11.50
N ILE A 316 0.35 1.25 -10.88
CA ILE A 316 -0.73 1.87 -10.12
C ILE A 316 -0.19 2.47 -8.82
N SER A 317 0.56 1.71 -8.04
CA SER A 317 1.09 2.18 -6.74
C SER A 317 2.09 3.33 -6.90
N GLN A 318 2.74 3.43 -8.05
CA GLN A 318 3.68 4.51 -8.36
C GLN A 318 3.05 5.68 -9.12
N GLY A 319 1.75 5.62 -9.41
CA GLY A 319 1.07 6.65 -10.18
C GLY A 319 1.66 6.87 -11.56
N ARG A 320 1.93 5.77 -12.28
CA ARG A 320 2.52 5.73 -13.63
C ARG A 320 1.54 5.23 -14.71
N LEU A 321 0.22 5.21 -14.45
CA LEU A 321 -0.73 4.94 -15.54
C LEU A 321 -0.67 6.05 -16.58
N ARG A 322 -0.73 5.67 -17.85
CA ARG A 322 -0.70 6.59 -18.98
C ARG A 322 -2.10 6.76 -19.60
N PRO A 323 -2.60 7.99 -19.81
CA PRO A 323 -3.92 8.25 -20.38
C PRO A 323 -4.25 7.46 -21.63
N GLU A 324 -3.30 7.35 -22.56
CA GLU A 324 -3.46 6.61 -23.81
C GLU A 324 -3.60 5.10 -23.59
N GLU A 325 -2.83 4.51 -22.67
CA GLU A 325 -2.93 3.08 -22.35
C GLU A 325 -4.29 2.78 -21.70
N VAL A 326 -4.72 3.64 -20.78
CA VAL A 326 -6.02 3.53 -20.11
C VAL A 326 -7.16 3.69 -21.11
N ALA A 327 -7.11 4.71 -21.96
CA ALA A 327 -8.09 4.95 -23.01
C ALA A 327 -8.22 3.75 -23.95
N ASN A 328 -7.10 3.21 -24.44
CA ASN A 328 -7.06 2.04 -25.34
C ASN A 328 -7.70 0.79 -24.74
N VAL A 329 -7.65 0.64 -23.41
CA VAL A 329 -8.37 -0.45 -22.74
C VAL A 329 -9.88 -0.23 -22.91
N PHE A 330 -10.37 0.98 -22.58
CA PHE A 330 -11.79 1.32 -22.57
C PHE A 330 -12.39 1.72 -23.93
N GLU A 331 -11.59 1.85 -24.99
CA GLU A 331 -12.05 2.17 -26.35
C GLU A 331 -13.20 1.25 -26.79
N GLY A 332 -14.25 1.85 -27.38
CA GLY A 332 -15.47 1.15 -27.81
C GLY A 332 -16.61 1.12 -26.79
N ARG A 333 -16.44 1.66 -25.59
CA ARG A 333 -17.55 1.90 -24.65
C ARG A 333 -18.11 3.32 -24.83
N GLY A 334 -19.39 3.43 -25.20
CA GLY A 334 -20.16 4.69 -25.21
C GLY A 334 -20.41 5.29 -23.81
N ARG A 335 -19.92 4.65 -22.75
CA ARG A 335 -19.94 5.17 -21.38
C ARG A 335 -18.54 5.72 -21.07
N ARG A 336 -18.45 7.01 -20.79
CA ARG A 336 -17.27 7.64 -20.17
C ARG A 336 -17.03 6.93 -18.84
N VAL A 337 -16.15 5.93 -18.81
CA VAL A 337 -15.43 5.62 -17.58
C VAL A 337 -14.79 6.94 -17.19
N ASN A 338 -14.95 7.36 -15.94
CA ASN A 338 -14.43 8.64 -15.50
C ASN A 338 -12.90 8.51 -15.34
N ILE A 339 -12.22 8.38 -16.46
CA ILE A 339 -10.77 8.30 -16.58
C ILE A 339 -10.14 9.54 -15.94
N GLU A 340 -10.83 10.69 -15.97
CA GLU A 340 -10.43 11.89 -15.25
C GLU A 340 -10.36 11.64 -13.73
N ASN A 341 -11.34 10.96 -13.12
CA ASN A 341 -11.26 10.59 -11.70
C ASN A 341 -10.06 9.70 -11.37
N LEU A 342 -9.72 8.75 -12.26
CA LEU A 342 -8.55 7.88 -12.08
C LEU A 342 -7.26 8.71 -12.03
N PHE A 343 -7.13 9.70 -12.92
CA PHE A 343 -5.98 10.59 -12.94
C PHE A 343 -5.98 11.61 -11.81
N VAL A 344 -7.16 12.03 -11.33
CA VAL A 344 -7.28 12.85 -10.11
C VAL A 344 -6.78 12.06 -8.90
N GLN A 345 -7.20 10.80 -8.74
CA GLN A 345 -6.72 9.93 -7.67
C GLN A 345 -5.20 9.71 -7.78
N GLN A 346 -4.69 9.41 -8.97
CA GLN A 346 -3.25 9.27 -9.21
C GLN A 346 -2.45 10.54 -8.89
N ASN A 347 -3.01 11.73 -9.17
CA ASN A 347 -2.35 12.99 -8.78
C ASN A 347 -2.38 13.21 -7.27
N GLN A 348 -3.49 12.88 -6.58
CA GLN A 348 -3.57 12.93 -5.13
C GLN A 348 -2.54 11.98 -4.47
N LEU A 349 -2.39 10.79 -5.04
CA LEU A 349 -1.41 9.77 -4.66
C LEU A 349 0.02 10.33 -4.70
N ASN A 350 0.38 10.98 -5.81
CA ASN A 350 1.68 11.60 -6.00
C ASN A 350 1.91 12.76 -5.01
N VAL A 351 0.89 13.57 -4.72
CA VAL A 351 0.99 14.66 -3.74
C VAL A 351 1.16 14.13 -2.32
N ILE A 352 0.41 13.10 -1.93
CA ILE A 352 0.51 12.49 -0.60
C ILE A 352 1.87 11.82 -0.43
N ARG A 353 2.33 11.09 -1.44
CA ARG A 353 3.66 10.51 -1.46
C ARG A 353 4.74 11.57 -1.30
N ALA A 354 4.67 12.66 -2.06
CA ALA A 354 5.61 13.77 -1.93
C ALA A 354 5.59 14.38 -0.51
N ARG A 355 4.41 14.53 0.11
CA ARG A 355 4.29 15.00 1.50
C ARG A 355 4.84 14.03 2.52
N MET A 356 4.58 12.73 2.36
CA MET A 356 5.07 11.70 3.28
C MET A 356 6.57 11.48 3.13
N GLU A 357 7.11 11.51 1.91
CA GLU A 357 8.54 11.51 1.66
C GLU A 357 9.17 12.78 2.24
N GLN A 358 8.56 13.95 2.12
CA GLN A 358 9.02 15.17 2.81
C GLN A 358 8.92 15.11 4.34
N GLN A 359 7.97 14.34 4.91
CA GLN A 359 7.87 14.13 6.36
C GLN A 359 8.84 13.05 6.88
N VAL A 360 9.21 12.07 6.06
CA VAL A 360 10.13 10.97 6.44
C VAL A 360 11.58 11.28 6.09
N VAL A 361 11.84 12.21 5.16
CA VAL A 361 13.17 12.76 4.98
C VAL A 361 13.34 13.92 5.96
N MET A 362 13.99 13.65 7.09
CA MET A 362 14.74 14.71 7.77
C MET A 362 15.90 15.12 6.84
N GLY A 363 15.62 16.01 5.89
CA GLY A 363 16.57 16.52 4.90
C GLY A 363 15.88 16.98 3.62
N ASP A 364 16.31 18.12 3.08
CA ASP A 364 15.81 18.63 1.81
C ASP A 364 16.37 17.79 0.64
N ASN A 365 15.51 17.34 -0.28
CA ASN A 365 15.93 16.69 -1.52
C ASN A 365 16.04 17.77 -2.63
N PHE A 366 17.23 17.93 -3.19
CA PHE A 366 17.49 18.91 -4.24
C PHE A 366 17.70 18.21 -5.59
N SER A 367 16.80 18.48 -6.54
CA SER A 367 17.00 18.18 -7.97
C SER A 367 17.01 19.49 -8.78
N ASP A 368 17.73 19.52 -9.89
CA ASP A 368 17.92 20.69 -10.79
C ASP A 368 18.78 21.85 -10.23
N ILE A 369 19.92 21.53 -9.62
CA ILE A 369 20.88 22.53 -9.12
C ILE A 369 21.85 22.89 -10.25
N GLY A 370 21.69 24.08 -10.84
CA GLY A 370 22.63 24.62 -11.82
C GLY A 370 24.03 24.77 -11.22
N ALA A 371 25.08 24.63 -12.05
CA ALA A 371 26.46 24.81 -11.60
C ALA A 371 26.64 26.21 -10.97
N GLY A 372 26.95 26.25 -9.67
CA GLY A 372 27.10 27.48 -8.88
C GLY A 372 25.93 27.81 -7.93
N ALA A 373 24.84 27.04 -7.93
CA ALA A 373 23.78 27.24 -6.95
C ALA A 373 24.17 26.67 -5.58
N THR A 374 24.20 27.55 -4.58
CA THR A 374 24.64 27.23 -3.22
C THR A 374 23.44 26.93 -2.32
N ILE A 375 23.33 25.68 -1.88
CA ILE A 375 22.18 25.14 -1.13
C ILE A 375 22.19 25.61 0.32
N VAL A 376 21.20 26.42 0.74
CA VAL A 376 21.01 26.74 2.17
C VAL A 376 20.04 25.70 2.72
N ASN A 377 20.50 24.86 3.66
CA ASN A 377 19.62 23.92 4.34
C ASN A 377 18.70 24.69 5.31
N ARG A 378 17.47 24.98 4.87
CA ARG A 378 16.51 25.79 5.64
C ARG A 378 16.08 25.11 6.93
N SER A 379 16.06 23.78 6.97
CA SER A 379 15.64 23.04 8.16
C SER A 379 16.71 23.06 9.26
N LEU A 380 18.00 23.00 8.92
CA LEU A 380 19.09 23.26 9.88
C LEU A 380 19.04 24.68 10.43
N LEU A 381 18.80 25.66 9.56
CA LEU A 381 18.65 27.06 9.96
C LEU A 381 17.46 27.26 10.92
N VAL A 382 16.28 26.75 10.59
CA VAL A 382 15.08 26.89 11.44
C VAL A 382 15.29 26.22 12.80
N ASN A 383 15.92 25.04 12.85
CA ASN A 383 16.19 24.36 14.11
C ASN A 383 17.20 25.12 14.98
N ALA A 384 18.28 25.63 14.40
CA ALA A 384 19.24 26.47 15.11
C ALA A 384 18.56 27.75 15.64
N LEU A 385 17.73 28.40 14.84
CA LEU A 385 17.01 29.61 15.22
C LEU A 385 16.00 29.36 16.36
N ASN A 386 15.29 28.24 16.36
CA ASN A 386 14.36 27.90 17.46
C ASN A 386 15.10 27.66 18.79
N ARG A 387 16.29 27.07 18.73
CA ARG A 387 17.15 26.88 19.92
C ARG A 387 17.66 28.22 20.44
N ILE A 388 18.13 29.09 19.54
CA ILE A 388 18.58 30.45 19.87
C ILE A 388 17.43 31.30 20.42
N ALA A 389 16.23 31.21 19.84
CA ALA A 389 15.04 31.90 20.35
C ALA A 389 14.74 31.54 21.81
N THR A 390 14.88 30.25 22.14
CA THR A 390 14.64 29.73 23.50
C THR A 390 15.72 30.18 24.48
N ARG A 391 17.00 30.24 24.05
CA ARG A 391 18.14 30.55 24.93
C ARG A 391 18.42 32.04 25.07
N ASP A 392 18.47 32.75 23.95
CA ASP A 392 18.98 34.12 23.84
C ASP A 392 17.88 35.15 23.52
N GLY A 393 16.65 34.69 23.23
CA GLY A 393 15.49 35.53 22.98
C GLY A 393 15.02 35.52 21.52
N GLU A 394 13.71 35.70 21.32
CA GLU A 394 13.08 35.73 20.00
C GLU A 394 13.61 36.89 19.13
N ASP A 395 14.02 38.00 19.75
CA ASP A 395 14.60 39.16 19.08
C ASP A 395 15.98 38.85 18.47
N VAL A 396 16.79 38.02 19.14
CA VAL A 396 18.08 37.54 18.62
C VAL A 396 17.86 36.58 17.44
N ALA A 397 16.91 35.65 17.57
CA ALA A 397 16.58 34.73 16.48
C ALA A 397 16.04 35.48 15.24
N GLN A 398 15.22 36.50 15.44
CA GLN A 398 14.72 37.33 14.34
C GLN A 398 15.84 38.15 13.70
N ALA A 399 16.78 38.69 14.49
CA ALA A 399 17.97 39.36 13.96
C ALA A 399 18.82 38.43 13.07
N LEU A 400 19.04 37.18 13.50
CA LEU A 400 19.76 36.18 12.71
C LEU A 400 19.04 35.82 11.41
N ARG A 401 17.71 35.77 11.39
CA ARG A 401 16.94 35.55 10.15
C ARG A 401 17.22 36.65 9.13
N VAL A 402 17.13 37.91 9.55
CA VAL A 402 17.39 39.08 8.68
C VAL A 402 18.81 39.06 8.13
N ILE A 403 19.79 38.73 8.99
CA ILE A 403 21.20 38.62 8.57
C ILE A 403 21.38 37.45 7.59
N THR A 404 20.73 36.31 7.84
CA THR A 404 20.83 35.13 6.97
C THR A 404 20.24 35.39 5.59
N GLU A 405 19.09 36.04 5.52
CA GLU A 405 18.47 36.45 4.26
C GLU A 405 19.39 37.40 3.48
N HIS A 406 19.96 38.41 4.15
CA HIS A 406 20.87 39.36 3.51
C HIS A 406 22.15 38.69 2.98
N VAL A 407 22.73 37.75 3.73
CA VAL A 407 23.90 36.98 3.31
C VAL A 407 23.56 36.08 2.12
N ALA A 408 22.40 35.44 2.13
CA ALA A 408 21.93 34.62 1.01
C ALA A 408 21.73 35.44 -0.27
N GLU A 409 21.22 36.67 -0.16
CA GLU A 409 21.05 37.60 -1.28
C GLU A 409 22.37 38.14 -1.83
N SER A 410 23.40 38.28 -0.98
CA SER A 410 24.71 38.80 -1.40
C SER A 410 25.46 37.89 -2.37
N GLY A 411 25.22 36.57 -2.30
CA GLY A 411 25.93 35.57 -3.10
C GLY A 411 27.42 35.40 -2.75
N ASP A 412 27.91 36.02 -1.67
CA ASP A 412 29.32 35.95 -1.25
C ASP A 412 29.59 34.66 -0.43
N GLU A 413 30.51 33.83 -0.91
CA GLU A 413 30.85 32.55 -0.29
C GLU A 413 31.55 32.71 1.07
N ALA A 414 32.41 33.72 1.22
CA ALA A 414 33.10 33.99 2.47
C ALA A 414 32.15 34.53 3.55
N ALA A 415 31.16 35.35 3.17
CA ALA A 415 30.11 35.77 4.09
C ALA A 415 29.31 34.56 4.61
N ARG A 416 29.03 33.61 3.73
CA ARG A 416 28.28 32.41 4.08
C ARG A 416 29.05 31.47 5.01
N GLU A 417 30.33 31.24 4.75
CA GLU A 417 31.20 30.45 5.63
C GLU A 417 31.28 31.06 7.05
N ASN A 418 31.38 32.39 7.14
CA ASN A 418 31.37 33.09 8.41
C ASN A 418 30.02 33.01 9.12
N LEU A 419 28.90 33.05 8.39
CA LEU A 419 27.56 32.88 8.94
C LEU A 419 27.34 31.46 9.48
N ASP A 420 27.77 30.44 8.74
CA ASP A 420 27.68 29.05 9.16
C ASP A 420 28.52 28.80 10.42
N GLY A 421 29.75 29.32 10.46
CA GLY A 421 30.60 29.27 11.65
C GLY A 421 30.01 30.01 12.85
N LEU A 422 29.37 31.16 12.63
CA LEU A 422 28.65 31.90 13.65
C LEU A 422 27.48 31.08 14.21
N MET A 423 26.67 30.46 13.35
CA MET A 423 25.54 29.62 13.74
C MET A 423 25.96 28.37 14.48
N GLU A 424 27.02 27.68 14.04
CA GLU A 424 27.54 26.50 14.72
C GLU A 424 28.03 26.85 16.13
N GLU A 425 28.73 27.98 16.28
CA GLU A 425 29.21 28.42 17.60
C GLU A 425 28.04 28.85 18.50
N LEU A 426 26.99 29.47 17.95
CA LEU A 426 25.77 29.78 18.69
C LEU A 426 25.00 28.53 19.09
N ASP A 427 25.05 27.44 18.33
CA ASP A 427 24.33 26.21 18.67
C ASP A 427 24.94 25.45 19.86
N ARG A 428 26.16 25.79 20.26
CA ARG A 428 26.84 25.15 21.39
C ARG A 428 26.17 25.49 22.73
N PRO A 429 26.20 24.59 23.73
CA PRO A 429 25.66 24.86 25.06
C PRO A 429 26.27 26.11 25.71
N GLU A 430 27.57 26.33 25.49
CA GLU A 430 28.33 27.48 25.97
C GLU A 430 29.12 28.12 24.80
N PRO A 431 28.50 29.05 24.06
CA PRO A 431 29.16 29.73 22.94
C PRO A 431 30.38 30.53 23.38
N ARG A 432 31.49 30.41 22.65
CA ARG A 432 32.72 31.16 22.96
C ARG A 432 32.66 32.56 22.36
N LYS A 433 32.48 33.58 23.20
CA LYS A 433 32.40 35.00 22.78
C LYS A 433 33.49 35.44 21.80
N ALA A 434 34.74 35.01 22.00
CA ALA A 434 35.85 35.35 21.11
C ALA A 434 35.68 34.79 19.68
N ARG A 435 35.09 33.59 19.54
CA ARG A 435 34.81 32.99 18.23
C ARG A 435 33.62 33.65 17.56
N LEU A 436 32.54 33.90 18.30
CA LEU A 436 31.39 34.66 17.80
C LEU A 436 31.82 36.01 17.22
N LYS A 437 32.67 36.74 17.94
CA LYS A 437 33.23 38.02 17.46
C LYS A 437 34.08 37.86 16.21
N THR A 438 34.85 36.77 16.12
CA THR A 438 35.70 36.50 14.94
C THR A 438 34.84 36.25 13.71
N PHE A 439 33.84 35.36 13.81
CA PHE A 439 32.92 35.08 12.72
C PHE A 439 32.08 36.30 12.34
N TRP A 440 31.63 37.07 13.33
CA TRP A 440 30.91 38.32 13.07
C TRP A 440 31.75 39.33 12.29
N ASN A 441 33.02 39.53 12.68
CA ASN A 441 33.90 40.43 11.96
C ASN A 441 34.17 39.94 10.54
N GLY A 442 34.45 38.64 10.36
CA GLY A 442 34.61 38.05 9.03
C GLY A 442 33.35 38.19 8.16
N LEU A 443 32.18 38.05 8.77
CA LEU A 443 30.88 38.26 8.11
C LEU A 443 30.70 39.70 7.65
N VAL A 444 31.04 40.68 8.48
CA VAL A 444 30.97 42.12 8.14
C VAL A 444 32.01 42.49 7.09
N ASP A 445 33.22 41.93 7.15
CA ASP A 445 34.27 42.18 6.18
C ASP A 445 33.89 41.64 4.79
N ALA A 446 33.28 40.45 4.72
CA ALA A 446 32.82 39.83 3.48
C ALA A 446 31.51 40.45 2.95
N ALA A 447 30.59 40.82 3.84
CA ALA A 447 29.32 41.45 3.49
C ALA A 447 29.08 42.73 4.32
N PRO A 448 29.68 43.88 3.93
CA PRO A 448 29.58 45.13 4.69
C PRO A 448 28.15 45.65 4.93
N GLY A 449 27.19 45.24 4.08
CA GLY A 449 25.77 45.53 4.24
C GLY A 449 25.17 44.97 5.55
N VAL A 450 25.74 43.88 6.09
CA VAL A 450 25.30 43.28 7.37
C VAL A 450 25.42 44.27 8.53
N ALA A 451 26.48 45.08 8.56
CA ALA A 451 26.68 46.09 9.61
C ALA A 451 25.65 47.24 9.53
N GLN A 452 25.02 47.44 8.37
CA GLN A 452 24.03 48.49 8.14
C GLN A 452 22.60 48.06 8.52
N LEU A 453 22.39 46.78 8.89
CA LEU A 453 21.10 46.24 9.34
C LEU A 453 20.65 46.75 10.73
N GLY A 454 21.34 47.77 11.27
CA GLY A 454 20.91 48.56 12.42
C GLY A 454 20.64 47.72 13.66
N GLU A 455 19.37 47.60 14.03
CA GLU A 455 18.92 46.88 15.22
C GLU A 455 19.35 45.41 15.20
N ALA A 456 19.27 44.72 14.05
CA ALA A 456 19.65 43.32 13.95
C ALA A 456 21.15 43.12 14.27
N ALA A 457 22.02 43.96 13.71
CA ALA A 457 23.45 43.92 13.98
C ALA A 457 23.77 44.19 15.47
N SER A 458 23.08 45.15 16.08
CA SER A 458 23.22 45.47 17.51
C SER A 458 22.86 44.30 18.42
N LYS A 459 21.77 43.58 18.10
CA LYS A 459 21.33 42.40 18.86
C LYS A 459 22.36 41.27 18.84
N ILE A 460 22.98 41.00 17.69
CA ILE A 460 24.02 39.98 17.58
C ILE A 460 25.29 40.38 18.32
N MET A 461 25.70 41.65 18.23
CA MET A 461 26.85 42.17 18.98
C MET A 461 26.67 42.05 20.50
N GLY A 462 25.42 42.16 20.99
CA GLY A 462 25.09 41.97 22.39
C GLY A 462 25.44 40.58 22.95
N LEU A 463 25.53 39.55 22.10
CA LEU A 463 25.86 38.19 22.51
C LEU A 463 27.34 38.02 22.92
N PHE A 464 28.22 38.89 22.42
CA PHE A 464 29.67 38.80 22.66
C PHE A 464 30.31 40.09 23.17
N ALA A 465 29.49 41.11 23.48
CA ALA A 465 29.86 42.15 24.45
C ALA A 465 30.05 41.53 25.84
#